data_AF-A0A2P2I669-F1
#
_entry.id   AF-A0A2P2I669-F1
#
_cell.length_a   1.000
_cell.length_b   1.000
_cell.length_c   1.000
_cell.angle_alpha   90.00
_cell.angle_beta   90.00
_cell.angle_gamma   90.00
#
_symmetry.space_group_name_H-M   'P 1'
#
loop_
_entity.id
_entity.type
_entity.pdbx_description
1 polymer ?
#
loop_
_entity_poly.entity_id
_entity_poly.type
_entity_poly.pdbx_seq_one_letter_code
_entity_poly.pdbx_strand_id
1 'polypeptide(L)'
;MSDIHDILELERPVPTEINKATILGLRSNVPVKKKEKEGMRRPEGMHRELFALLYSSDINKELPPLLQTDTTPQQGYKSTKARLGMRRVRPWAWVPFCNPARKDGALLCHWRRVADQGNEYPFAQFDKHIDILQYTDTEYSEHLTSESWSRTDTDTLMQLCQQFDLRWAIIQDRWAHNKTSTKWCDQESNSNARTIENLKERYYQITNILKKARILTGTEGKQVHYDAELEKKRKLQLTKLWDRTPKQIEEEQQLLSELRRIEARKKERERKTQDLQKLITGGESGAADHNGNLGPSGTNKKYNKTNKTKKLNANKMLNKDGINGSSNNGGS
;
A
#
# COMPACT_ATOMS: atom_id res chain seq x y z
N MET A 1 56.23 -16.14 11.80
CA MET A 1 55.39 -16.70 10.72
C MET A 1 54.04 -16.97 11.34
N SER A 2 53.05 -16.12 11.06
CA SER A 2 51.71 -16.21 11.62
C SER A 2 50.97 -17.38 10.97
N ASP A 3 50.35 -18.22 11.79
CA ASP A 3 49.67 -19.44 11.37
C ASP A 3 48.34 -19.12 10.65
N ILE A 4 47.91 -19.98 9.74
CA ILE A 4 46.73 -19.76 8.87
C ILE A 4 45.43 -19.61 9.70
N HIS A 5 45.40 -20.20 10.88
CA HIS A 5 44.28 -20.09 11.81
C HIS A 5 44.17 -18.72 12.49
N ASP A 6 45.29 -18.01 12.70
CA ASP A 6 45.29 -16.65 13.26
C ASP A 6 44.91 -15.60 12.20
N ILE A 7 45.19 -15.87 10.92
CA ILE A 7 44.85 -14.96 9.81
C ILE A 7 43.35 -14.98 9.48
N LEU A 8 42.67 -16.09 9.77
CA LEU A 8 41.27 -16.31 9.40
C LEU A 8 40.30 -16.22 10.59
N GLU A 9 40.78 -15.85 11.79
CA GLU A 9 39.99 -15.74 13.04
C GLU A 9 39.05 -16.94 13.27
N LEU A 10 39.48 -18.16 12.88
CA LEU A 10 38.68 -19.37 13.05
C LEU A 10 38.86 -19.91 14.47
N GLU A 11 37.76 -19.95 15.22
CA GLU A 11 37.72 -20.41 16.61
C GLU A 11 38.14 -21.88 16.72
N ARG A 12 39.21 -22.14 17.49
CA ARG A 12 39.78 -23.48 17.66
C ARG A 12 38.85 -24.30 18.58
N PRO A 13 38.27 -25.44 18.16
CA PRO A 13 37.40 -26.21 19.04
C PRO A 13 38.22 -26.83 20.19
N VAL A 14 37.80 -26.51 21.42
CA VAL A 14 38.43 -26.98 22.67
C VAL A 14 38.22 -28.49 22.83
N PRO A 15 39.24 -29.30 23.19
CA PRO A 15 39.04 -30.72 23.45
C PRO A 15 38.23 -30.93 24.72
N THR A 16 37.19 -31.76 24.66
CA THR A 16 36.36 -32.10 25.81
C THR A 16 37.15 -32.99 26.78
N GLU A 17 37.53 -32.47 27.95
CA GLU A 17 38.09 -33.28 29.03
C GLU A 17 37.01 -34.22 29.61
N ILE A 18 37.29 -35.52 29.60
CA ILE A 18 36.38 -36.54 30.11
C ILE A 18 36.54 -36.61 31.63
N ASN A 19 35.60 -36.00 32.36
CA ASN A 19 35.55 -36.08 33.81
C ASN A 19 35.05 -37.46 34.29
N LYS A 20 35.61 -37.96 35.40
CA LYS A 20 35.33 -39.28 36.02
C LYS A 20 33.83 -39.60 36.24
N ALA A 21 32.97 -38.58 36.26
CA ALA A 21 31.52 -38.74 36.39
C ALA A 21 30.83 -39.37 35.16
N THR A 22 31.45 -39.35 33.98
CA THR A 22 30.90 -39.97 32.76
C THR A 22 31.07 -41.49 32.74
N ILE A 23 32.01 -42.05 33.52
CA ILE A 23 32.32 -43.49 33.54
C ILE A 23 31.39 -44.27 34.48
N LEU A 24 30.83 -43.64 35.52
CA LEU A 24 30.12 -44.36 36.59
C LEU A 24 28.59 -44.38 36.48
N GLY A 25 27.97 -43.79 35.46
CA GLY A 25 26.57 -44.10 35.10
C GLY A 25 25.48 -43.82 36.16
N LEU A 26 25.71 -42.98 37.18
CA LEU A 26 24.67 -42.58 38.13
C LEU A 26 23.95 -41.31 37.63
N ARG A 27 22.66 -41.46 37.31
CA ARG A 27 21.76 -40.35 36.96
C ARG A 27 21.40 -39.53 38.20
N SER A 28 22.01 -38.37 38.38
CA SER A 28 21.52 -37.35 39.32
C SER A 28 20.83 -36.22 38.55
N ASN A 29 19.51 -36.09 38.75
CA ASN A 29 18.71 -34.95 38.29
C ASN A 29 19.16 -33.66 39.00
N VAL A 30 20.09 -32.92 38.39
CA VAL A 30 20.41 -31.54 38.78
C VAL A 30 20.12 -30.64 37.58
N PRO A 31 19.31 -29.59 37.72
CA PRO A 31 19.02 -28.68 36.61
C PRO A 31 20.28 -27.89 36.27
N VAL A 32 20.89 -28.20 35.13
CA VAL A 32 21.98 -27.42 34.54
C VAL A 32 21.43 -26.04 34.19
N LYS A 33 21.85 -25.01 34.93
CA LYS A 33 21.61 -23.61 34.55
C LYS A 33 22.24 -23.38 33.16
N LYS A 34 21.41 -23.09 32.15
CA LYS A 34 21.89 -22.60 30.86
C LYS A 34 22.67 -21.31 31.10
N LYS A 35 23.94 -21.27 30.67
CA LYS A 35 24.69 -20.01 30.52
C LYS A 35 23.85 -19.09 29.63
N GLU A 36 23.43 -17.95 30.19
CA GLU A 36 22.85 -16.87 29.40
C GLU A 36 23.91 -16.41 28.40
N LYS A 37 23.57 -16.38 27.11
CA LYS A 37 24.37 -15.68 26.10
C LYS A 37 24.45 -14.22 26.55
N GLU A 38 25.66 -13.67 26.63
CA GLU A 38 25.87 -12.25 26.89
C GLU A 38 25.06 -11.43 25.89
N GLY A 39 23.92 -10.89 26.34
CA GLY A 39 23.21 -9.86 25.61
C GLY A 39 23.98 -8.56 25.77
N MET A 40 24.25 -7.89 24.64
CA MET A 40 24.82 -6.54 24.61
C MET A 40 24.07 -5.65 25.60
N ARG A 41 24.77 -5.08 26.57
CA ARG A 41 24.15 -4.21 27.60
C ARG A 41 23.73 -2.89 26.95
N ARG A 42 22.59 -2.35 27.39
CA ARG A 42 22.13 -1.02 26.94
C ARG A 42 23.22 0.02 27.25
N PRO A 43 23.74 0.76 26.25
CA PRO A 43 24.66 1.86 26.48
C PRO A 43 24.06 2.92 27.41
N GLU A 44 24.88 3.48 28.29
CA GLU A 44 24.48 4.53 29.22
C GLU A 44 24.03 5.78 28.44
N GLY A 45 22.87 6.34 28.80
CA GLY A 45 22.28 7.49 28.09
C GLY A 45 21.32 7.16 26.93
N MET A 46 21.23 5.90 26.47
CA MET A 46 20.26 5.53 25.43
C MET A 46 18.87 5.22 26.01
N HIS A 47 17.82 5.84 25.45
CA HIS A 47 16.43 5.56 25.84
C HIS A 47 16.07 4.10 25.51
N ARG A 48 15.33 3.45 26.42
CA ARG A 48 14.99 2.02 26.33
C ARG A 48 14.34 1.64 24.99
N GLU A 49 13.52 2.53 24.46
CA GLU A 49 12.79 2.35 23.19
C GLU A 49 13.72 2.39 21.98
N LEU A 50 14.70 3.30 21.98
CA LEU A 50 15.71 3.41 20.93
C LEU A 50 16.64 2.20 20.90
N PHE A 51 17.09 1.73 22.07
CA PHE A 51 17.90 0.51 22.17
C PHE A 51 17.13 -0.73 21.66
N ALA A 52 15.83 -0.80 21.91
CA ALA A 52 14.99 -1.91 21.44
C ALA A 52 14.83 -1.92 19.91
N LEU A 53 14.72 -0.74 19.27
CA LEU A 53 14.66 -0.59 17.82
C LEU A 53 15.95 -1.05 17.13
N LEU A 54 17.11 -0.65 17.66
CA LEU A 54 18.44 -1.07 17.18
C LEU A 54 18.67 -2.57 17.36
N TYR A 55 18.26 -3.13 18.49
CA TYR A 55 18.39 -4.58 18.70
C TYR A 55 17.45 -5.40 17.81
N SER A 56 16.27 -4.87 17.48
CA SER A 56 15.32 -5.54 16.58
C SER A 56 15.73 -5.49 15.11
N SER A 57 16.53 -4.50 14.70
CA SER A 57 16.99 -4.36 13.31
C SER A 57 18.13 -5.31 12.97
N ASP A 58 19.05 -5.55 13.91
CA ASP A 58 20.34 -6.18 13.61
C ASP A 58 20.30 -7.71 13.76
N ILE A 59 19.38 -8.24 14.57
CA ILE A 59 19.16 -9.68 14.74
C ILE A 59 17.78 -10.01 14.21
N ASN A 60 17.75 -10.48 12.97
CA ASN A 60 16.61 -11.07 12.26
C ASN A 60 15.53 -11.67 13.20
N LYS A 61 14.46 -10.90 13.43
CA LYS A 61 13.03 -11.27 13.40
C LYS A 61 12.23 -10.34 14.32
N GLU A 62 11.28 -9.65 13.69
CA GLU A 62 10.15 -8.89 14.25
C GLU A 62 10.29 -7.37 14.08
N LEU A 63 9.82 -6.91 12.93
CA LEU A 63 9.45 -5.51 12.73
C LEU A 63 8.31 -5.15 13.71
N PRO A 64 8.29 -3.93 14.27
CA PRO A 64 7.23 -3.50 15.17
C PRO A 64 5.87 -3.56 14.47
N PRO A 65 4.79 -3.96 15.17
CA PRO A 65 3.45 -3.88 14.61
C PRO A 65 3.13 -2.44 14.21
N LEU A 66 2.67 -2.23 12.98
CA LEU A 66 2.27 -0.91 12.47
C LEU A 66 1.01 -0.35 13.17
N LEU A 67 0.30 -1.19 13.92
CA LEU A 67 -0.96 -0.85 14.57
C LEU A 67 -0.81 -0.95 16.09
N GLN A 68 -1.22 0.10 16.78
CA GLN A 68 -1.32 0.12 18.24
C GLN A 68 -2.45 -0.82 18.68
N THR A 69 -2.13 -1.85 19.46
CA THR A 69 -3.15 -2.69 20.10
C THR A 69 -3.54 -2.06 21.44
N ASP A 70 -4.62 -1.29 21.42
CA ASP A 70 -5.14 -0.48 22.54
C ASP A 70 -5.73 -1.26 23.73
N THR A 71 -5.34 -2.52 23.95
CA THR A 71 -6.03 -3.37 24.94
C THR A 71 -5.53 -3.25 26.38
N THR A 72 -4.44 -2.53 26.69
CA THR A 72 -4.17 -2.04 28.06
C THR A 72 -3.11 -0.92 28.07
N PRO A 73 -3.20 0.10 28.95
CA PRO A 73 -2.24 1.22 29.02
C PRO A 73 -0.80 0.85 29.44
N GLN A 74 -0.49 -0.41 29.72
CA GLN A 74 0.78 -0.83 30.36
C GLN A 74 1.44 -2.06 29.75
N GLN A 75 0.97 -2.61 28.61
CA GLN A 75 1.59 -3.80 28.00
C GLN A 75 2.04 -3.50 26.57
N GLY A 76 3.22 -2.88 26.48
CA GLY A 76 3.87 -2.57 25.22
C GLY A 76 4.71 -3.70 24.63
N TYR A 77 4.85 -3.60 23.31
CA TYR A 77 5.95 -4.00 22.42
C TYR A 77 6.33 -5.48 22.25
N LYS A 78 5.85 -6.40 23.08
CA LYS A 78 5.94 -7.83 22.78
C LYS A 78 4.63 -8.50 23.14
N SER A 79 4.19 -9.44 22.29
CA SER A 79 3.18 -10.42 22.66
C SER A 79 3.59 -11.03 23.99
N THR A 80 2.92 -10.63 25.07
CA THR A 80 3.07 -11.30 26.36
C THR A 80 2.64 -12.73 26.09
N LYS A 81 3.60 -13.68 26.01
CA LYS A 81 3.31 -15.12 25.92
C LYS A 81 2.14 -15.38 26.86
N ALA A 82 1.00 -15.83 26.30
CA ALA A 82 -0.25 -15.90 27.03
C ALA A 82 0.03 -16.59 28.36
N ARG A 83 -0.10 -15.84 29.47
CA ARG A 83 0.10 -16.39 30.80
C ARG A 83 -1.09 -17.29 31.09
N LEU A 84 -1.05 -18.50 30.58
CA LEU A 84 -2.03 -19.57 30.79
C LEU A 84 -1.89 -20.17 32.21
N GLY A 85 -1.56 -19.33 33.20
CA GLY A 85 -1.53 -19.73 34.59
C GLY A 85 -2.93 -19.59 35.16
N MET A 86 -3.50 -20.71 35.65
CA MET A 86 -4.64 -20.98 36.57
C MET A 86 -5.63 -19.85 36.95
N ARG A 87 -5.79 -18.81 36.15
CA ARG A 87 -6.74 -17.74 36.39
C ARG A 87 -8.11 -18.30 36.05
N ARG A 88 -9.02 -18.30 37.02
CA ARG A 88 -10.41 -18.75 36.81
C ARG A 88 -10.95 -18.06 35.56
N VAL A 89 -11.45 -18.87 34.62
CA VAL A 89 -12.06 -18.37 33.38
C VAL A 89 -13.18 -17.43 33.78
N ARG A 90 -13.19 -16.22 33.20
CA ARG A 90 -14.24 -15.24 33.47
C ARG A 90 -15.57 -15.82 32.96
N PRO A 91 -16.61 -15.93 33.81
CA PRO A 91 -17.87 -16.50 33.40
C PRO A 91 -18.58 -15.59 32.39
N TRP A 92 -19.16 -16.19 31.36
CA TRP A 92 -19.97 -15.55 30.34
C TRP A 92 -21.39 -16.12 30.40
N ALA A 93 -22.38 -15.26 30.20
CA ALA A 93 -23.78 -15.64 30.10
C ALA A 93 -24.35 -15.13 28.77
N TRP A 94 -25.23 -15.91 28.18
CA TRP A 94 -26.05 -15.49 27.05
C TRP A 94 -27.23 -14.68 27.60
N VAL A 95 -27.21 -13.36 27.39
CA VAL A 95 -28.17 -12.45 28.04
C VAL A 95 -28.95 -11.69 26.97
N PRO A 96 -30.29 -11.59 27.09
CA PRO A 96 -31.07 -10.70 26.24
C PRO A 96 -30.76 -9.24 26.59
N PHE A 97 -30.61 -8.40 25.58
CA PHE A 97 -30.37 -6.98 25.72
C PHE A 97 -31.25 -6.19 24.74
N CYS A 98 -31.64 -4.99 25.15
CA CYS A 98 -32.22 -4.01 24.26
C CYS A 98 -31.10 -3.11 23.73
N ASN A 99 -31.07 -2.85 22.42
CA ASN A 99 -30.15 -1.86 21.86
C ASN A 99 -30.84 -0.48 21.87
N PRO A 100 -30.42 0.46 22.73
CA PRO A 100 -31.06 1.78 22.82
C PRO A 100 -30.91 2.62 21.54
N ALA A 101 -29.94 2.29 20.68
CA ALA A 101 -29.81 2.88 19.35
C ALA A 101 -30.97 2.53 18.41
N ARG A 102 -31.71 1.44 18.67
CA ARG A 102 -32.84 1.03 17.83
C ARG A 102 -34.15 1.61 18.35
N LYS A 103 -35.01 2.04 17.42
CA LYS A 103 -36.36 2.56 17.72
C LYS A 103 -37.44 1.47 17.79
N ASP A 104 -37.12 0.24 17.41
CA ASP A 104 -38.07 -0.87 17.28
C ASP A 104 -38.21 -1.75 18.54
N GLY A 105 -37.43 -1.46 19.59
CA GLY A 105 -37.48 -2.22 20.85
C GLY A 105 -37.06 -3.68 20.72
N ALA A 106 -36.34 -4.05 19.65
CA ALA A 106 -35.95 -5.43 19.40
C ALA A 106 -35.02 -5.97 20.51
N LEU A 107 -35.41 -7.08 21.12
CA LEU A 107 -34.60 -7.82 22.08
C LEU A 107 -33.65 -8.75 21.32
N LEU A 108 -32.35 -8.44 21.40
CA LEU A 108 -31.28 -9.27 20.84
C LEU A 108 -30.57 -10.00 21.97
N CYS A 109 -29.80 -11.03 21.66
CA CYS A 109 -29.00 -11.73 22.65
C CYS A 109 -27.51 -11.66 22.29
N HIS A 110 -26.65 -11.44 23.29
CA HIS A 110 -25.20 -11.50 23.10
C HIS A 110 -24.52 -12.15 24.31
N TRP A 111 -23.32 -12.68 24.09
CA TRP A 111 -22.46 -13.20 25.15
C TRP A 111 -21.88 -12.05 25.96
N ARG A 112 -22.26 -11.96 27.23
CA ARG A 112 -21.78 -10.92 28.14
C ARG A 112 -21.04 -11.53 29.32
N ARG A 113 -20.03 -10.84 29.83
CA ARG A 113 -19.40 -11.25 31.10
C ARG A 113 -20.41 -11.07 32.22
N VAL A 114 -20.47 -12.02 33.14
CA VAL A 114 -21.38 -11.92 34.30
C VAL A 114 -21.10 -10.66 35.13
N ALA A 115 -19.83 -10.25 35.24
CA ALA A 115 -19.43 -9.02 35.93
C ALA A 115 -19.94 -7.72 35.27
N ASP A 116 -20.25 -7.76 33.97
CA ASP A 116 -20.72 -6.59 33.24
C ASP A 116 -22.25 -6.48 33.27
N GLN A 117 -22.99 -7.42 33.89
CA GLN A 117 -24.45 -7.39 33.93
C GLN A 117 -24.96 -6.05 34.47
N GLY A 118 -25.82 -5.38 33.69
CA GLY A 118 -26.42 -4.09 34.05
C GLY A 118 -25.88 -2.87 33.30
N ASN A 119 -24.67 -2.91 32.71
CA ASN A 119 -24.24 -1.76 31.89
C ASN A 119 -25.05 -1.67 30.60
N GLU A 120 -25.19 -0.46 30.06
CA GLU A 120 -25.77 -0.23 28.75
C GLU A 120 -25.00 -0.99 27.66
N TYR A 121 -25.69 -1.31 26.55
CA TYR A 121 -25.08 -1.99 25.43
C TYR A 121 -23.92 -1.15 24.87
N PRO A 122 -22.65 -1.61 24.97
CA PRO A 122 -21.48 -0.76 24.70
C PRO A 122 -21.43 -0.22 23.27
N PHE A 123 -22.08 -0.89 22.32
CA PHE A 123 -22.04 -0.46 20.93
C PHE A 123 -23.11 0.57 20.56
N ALA A 124 -24.07 0.86 21.45
CA ALA A 124 -25.09 1.87 21.19
C ALA A 124 -24.49 3.28 21.01
N GLN A 125 -23.39 3.58 21.71
CA GLN A 125 -22.67 4.85 21.58
C GLN A 125 -22.06 5.10 20.19
N PHE A 126 -21.95 4.05 19.35
CA PHE A 126 -21.43 4.16 17.99
C PHE A 126 -22.52 4.44 16.95
N ASP A 127 -23.80 4.46 17.36
CA ASP A 127 -24.88 4.86 16.49
C ASP A 127 -24.89 6.39 16.33
N LYS A 128 -24.09 6.84 15.37
CA LYS A 128 -23.92 8.27 15.06
C LYS A 128 -24.63 8.57 13.75
N HIS A 129 -25.63 9.43 13.81
CA HIS A 129 -26.33 9.93 12.64
C HIS A 129 -25.74 11.25 12.15
N ILE A 130 -25.78 11.43 10.83
CA ILE A 130 -25.34 12.68 10.19
C ILE A 130 -26.58 13.57 10.03
N ASP A 131 -26.47 14.83 10.44
CA ASP A 131 -27.52 15.81 10.16
C ASP A 131 -27.43 16.27 8.70
N ILE A 132 -28.55 16.20 7.98
CA ILE A 132 -28.62 16.47 6.55
C ILE A 132 -29.49 17.69 6.32
N LEU A 133 -28.95 18.63 5.55
CA LEU A 133 -29.63 19.86 5.23
C LEU A 133 -30.87 19.58 4.36
N GLN A 134 -32.05 19.83 4.93
CA GLN A 134 -33.32 19.72 4.21
C GLN A 134 -33.63 21.04 3.51
N TYR A 135 -34.28 20.99 2.33
CA TYR A 135 -34.76 22.18 1.61
C TYR A 135 -36.28 22.32 1.69
N THR A 136 -36.76 23.53 1.51
CA THR A 136 -38.19 23.82 1.32
C THR A 136 -38.56 23.84 -0.16
N ASP A 137 -39.86 23.77 -0.43
CA ASP A 137 -40.41 23.87 -1.78
C ASP A 137 -40.05 25.19 -2.49
N THR A 138 -39.97 26.28 -1.73
CA THR A 138 -39.57 27.60 -2.23
C THR A 138 -38.10 27.60 -2.66
N GLU A 139 -37.20 27.13 -1.78
CA GLU A 139 -35.78 27.00 -2.06
C GLU A 139 -35.51 26.10 -3.27
N TYR A 140 -36.32 25.04 -3.44
CA TYR A 140 -36.21 24.16 -4.60
C TYR A 140 -36.50 24.91 -5.91
N SER A 141 -37.62 25.64 -5.96
CA SER A 141 -38.06 26.35 -7.15
C SER A 141 -37.11 27.48 -7.56
N GLU A 142 -36.52 28.18 -6.58
CA GLU A 142 -35.66 29.34 -6.82
C GLU A 142 -34.23 28.97 -7.16
N HIS A 143 -33.69 27.89 -6.58
CA HIS A 143 -32.25 27.65 -6.59
C HIS A 143 -31.81 26.22 -6.97
N LEU A 144 -32.70 25.22 -6.91
CA LEU A 144 -32.32 23.81 -7.07
C LEU A 144 -32.78 23.17 -8.38
N THR A 145 -33.49 23.91 -9.24
CA THR A 145 -33.92 23.42 -10.56
C THR A 145 -32.73 23.04 -11.44
N SER A 146 -32.85 21.95 -12.18
CA SER A 146 -31.80 21.45 -13.07
C SER A 146 -32.42 20.72 -14.25
N GLU A 147 -31.79 20.81 -15.42
CA GLU A 147 -32.24 20.14 -16.65
C GLU A 147 -32.08 18.62 -16.57
N SER A 148 -31.07 18.14 -15.85
CA SER A 148 -30.75 16.71 -15.77
C SER A 148 -31.39 16.00 -14.56
N TRP A 149 -32.05 16.73 -13.66
CA TRP A 149 -32.63 16.20 -12.42
C TRP A 149 -34.07 16.64 -12.24
N SER A 150 -34.95 15.66 -12.07
CA SER A 150 -36.33 15.94 -11.67
C SER A 150 -36.41 16.26 -10.17
N ARG A 151 -37.52 16.91 -9.77
CA ARG A 151 -37.80 17.18 -8.35
C ARG A 151 -37.96 15.89 -7.56
N THR A 152 -38.71 14.94 -8.10
CA THR A 152 -38.91 13.62 -7.47
C THR A 152 -37.60 12.88 -7.27
N ASP A 153 -36.68 12.94 -8.23
CA ASP A 153 -35.35 12.33 -8.07
C ASP A 153 -34.52 13.04 -7.00
N THR A 154 -34.64 14.36 -6.93
CA THR A 154 -33.94 15.13 -5.90
C THR A 154 -34.50 14.83 -4.50
N ASP A 155 -35.82 14.73 -4.37
CA ASP A 155 -36.50 14.38 -3.10
C ASP A 155 -36.10 12.97 -2.65
N THR A 156 -36.13 12.00 -3.56
CA THR A 156 -35.72 10.62 -3.26
C THR A 156 -34.24 10.53 -2.88
N LEU A 157 -33.36 11.28 -3.56
CA LEU A 157 -31.94 11.38 -3.17
C LEU A 157 -31.78 11.89 -1.75
N MET A 158 -32.43 12.99 -1.38
CA MET A 158 -32.32 13.56 -0.04
C MET A 158 -32.88 12.63 1.03
N GLN A 159 -34.00 11.96 0.76
CA GLN A 159 -34.58 10.95 1.65
C GLN A 159 -33.64 9.76 1.87
N LEU A 160 -33.04 9.23 0.80
CA LEU A 160 -32.09 8.13 0.89
C LEU A 160 -30.82 8.55 1.64
N CYS A 161 -30.33 9.77 1.40
CA CYS A 161 -29.21 10.34 2.14
C CYS A 161 -29.52 10.35 3.66
N GLN A 162 -30.72 10.76 4.06
CA GLN A 162 -31.15 10.83 5.46
C GLN A 162 -31.34 9.45 6.09
N GLN A 163 -31.90 8.49 5.35
CA GLN A 163 -32.14 7.14 5.85
C GLN A 163 -30.86 6.33 6.02
N PHE A 164 -29.84 6.58 5.20
CA PHE A 164 -28.63 5.77 5.14
C PHE A 164 -27.36 6.53 5.54
N ASP A 165 -27.46 7.68 6.20
CA ASP A 165 -26.34 8.47 6.71
C ASP A 165 -25.22 8.69 5.66
N LEU A 166 -25.59 9.04 4.42
CA LEU A 166 -24.65 9.24 3.30
C LEU A 166 -23.79 8.02 2.94
N ARG A 167 -24.22 6.80 3.28
CA ARG A 167 -23.56 5.56 2.82
C ARG A 167 -23.83 5.33 1.34
N TRP A 168 -23.03 5.97 0.51
CA TRP A 168 -23.20 6.05 -0.95
C TRP A 168 -23.38 4.71 -1.67
N ALA A 169 -22.69 3.65 -1.22
CA ALA A 169 -22.85 2.32 -1.80
C ALA A 169 -24.28 1.78 -1.63
N ILE A 170 -24.88 2.00 -0.45
CA ILE A 170 -26.26 1.58 -0.15
C ILE A 170 -27.26 2.47 -0.89
N ILE A 171 -27.01 3.79 -0.92
CA ILE A 171 -27.86 4.75 -1.63
C ILE A 171 -27.94 4.40 -3.11
N GLN A 172 -26.79 4.09 -3.74
CA GLN A 172 -26.74 3.67 -5.14
C GLN A 172 -27.48 2.34 -5.39
N ASP A 173 -27.27 1.34 -4.53
CA ASP A 173 -27.96 0.04 -4.60
C ASP A 173 -29.48 0.20 -4.50
N ARG A 174 -29.93 1.08 -3.61
CA ARG A 174 -31.37 1.27 -3.34
C ARG A 174 -32.07 2.19 -4.32
N TRP A 175 -31.32 2.89 -5.17
CA TRP A 175 -31.84 3.79 -6.19
C TRP A 175 -32.83 3.07 -7.11
N ALA A 176 -34.08 3.53 -7.15
CA ALA A 176 -35.19 2.84 -7.81
C ALA A 176 -34.91 2.54 -9.30
N HIS A 177 -34.26 3.48 -9.99
CA HIS A 177 -33.93 3.34 -11.41
C HIS A 177 -32.79 2.36 -11.68
N ASN A 178 -32.02 1.93 -10.67
CA ASN A 178 -30.99 0.89 -10.84
C ASN A 178 -31.58 -0.53 -10.73
N LYS A 179 -32.79 -0.68 -10.13
CA LYS A 179 -33.45 -1.98 -9.94
C LYS A 179 -34.18 -2.50 -11.16
N THR A 180 -34.60 -1.62 -12.07
CA THR A 180 -35.30 -2.01 -13.31
C THR A 180 -34.35 -2.56 -14.37
N SER A 181 -33.03 -2.50 -14.15
CA SER A 181 -32.02 -3.21 -14.94
C SER A 181 -32.05 -4.71 -14.61
N THR A 182 -33.16 -5.38 -14.91
CA THR A 182 -33.32 -6.83 -14.80
C THR A 182 -32.54 -7.59 -15.89
N LYS A 183 -31.74 -6.87 -16.70
CA LYS A 183 -30.96 -7.42 -17.80
C LYS A 183 -29.52 -6.96 -17.61
N TRP A 184 -28.63 -7.92 -17.35
CA TRP A 184 -27.19 -7.77 -17.13
C TRP A 184 -26.40 -7.11 -18.28
N CYS A 185 -27.07 -6.61 -19.33
CA CYS A 185 -26.46 -6.23 -20.60
C CYS A 185 -26.60 -4.74 -20.94
N ASP A 186 -27.55 -4.01 -20.34
CA ASP A 186 -27.94 -2.69 -20.85
C ASP A 186 -27.80 -1.61 -19.76
N GLN A 187 -26.59 -1.40 -19.25
CA GLN A 187 -26.30 -0.28 -18.36
C GLN A 187 -26.35 1.09 -19.10
N GLU A 188 -26.27 1.05 -20.42
CA GLU A 188 -26.28 2.23 -21.31
C GLU A 188 -27.71 2.73 -21.66
N SER A 189 -28.75 1.91 -21.49
CA SER A 189 -30.10 2.20 -22.03
C SER A 189 -31.06 2.83 -21.03
N ASN A 190 -30.71 2.90 -19.74
CA ASN A 190 -31.56 3.54 -18.73
C ASN A 190 -31.00 4.93 -18.42
N SER A 191 -31.57 5.95 -19.07
CA SER A 191 -31.22 7.37 -18.88
C SER A 191 -31.30 7.84 -17.42
N ASN A 192 -32.01 7.09 -16.57
CA ASN A 192 -32.20 7.39 -15.16
C ASN A 192 -31.33 6.55 -14.22
N ALA A 193 -30.52 5.62 -14.75
CA ALA A 193 -29.52 4.92 -13.94
C ALA A 193 -28.42 5.91 -13.54
N ARG A 194 -28.21 6.08 -12.23
CA ARG A 194 -27.24 7.04 -11.69
C ARG A 194 -26.09 6.30 -11.03
N THR A 195 -24.87 6.68 -11.39
CA THR A 195 -23.66 6.20 -10.72
C THR A 195 -23.48 6.90 -9.38
N ILE A 196 -22.64 6.35 -8.49
CA ILE A 196 -22.29 6.96 -7.20
C ILE A 196 -21.86 8.42 -7.38
N GLU A 197 -21.07 8.67 -8.41
CA GLU A 197 -20.46 9.96 -8.67
C GLU A 197 -21.51 11.01 -9.04
N ASN A 198 -22.50 10.64 -9.86
CA ASN A 198 -23.62 11.52 -10.22
C ASN A 198 -24.51 11.84 -9.00
N LEU A 199 -24.78 10.85 -8.13
CA LEU A 199 -25.56 11.06 -6.90
C LEU A 199 -24.84 12.01 -5.92
N LYS A 200 -23.53 11.81 -5.75
CA LYS A 200 -22.67 12.67 -4.92
C LYS A 200 -22.63 14.10 -5.45
N GLU A 201 -22.42 14.25 -6.75
CA GLU A 201 -22.35 15.55 -7.40
C GLU A 201 -23.62 16.36 -7.14
N ARG A 202 -24.79 15.76 -7.38
CA ARG A 202 -26.07 16.42 -7.13
C ARG A 202 -26.25 16.80 -5.66
N TYR A 203 -25.94 15.90 -4.73
CA TYR A 203 -26.04 16.18 -3.29
C TYR A 203 -25.13 17.33 -2.84
N TYR A 204 -23.86 17.33 -3.27
CA TYR A 204 -22.92 18.39 -2.90
C TYR A 204 -23.27 19.73 -3.57
N GLN A 205 -23.82 19.71 -4.79
CA GLN A 205 -24.37 20.91 -5.43
C GLN A 205 -25.51 21.50 -4.59
N ILE A 206 -26.52 20.69 -4.23
CA ILE A 206 -27.68 21.14 -3.44
C ILE A 206 -27.22 21.70 -2.09
N THR A 207 -26.39 20.96 -1.35
CA THR A 207 -25.92 21.39 -0.03
C THR A 207 -25.11 22.70 -0.12
N ASN A 208 -24.28 22.88 -1.15
CA ASN A 208 -23.54 24.13 -1.35
C ASN A 208 -24.45 25.30 -1.73
N ILE A 209 -25.50 25.07 -2.52
CA ILE A 209 -26.49 26.09 -2.89
C ILE A 209 -27.28 26.51 -1.65
N LEU A 210 -27.77 25.57 -0.86
CA LEU A 210 -28.52 25.85 0.36
C LEU A 210 -27.68 26.56 1.42
N LYS A 211 -26.41 26.15 1.60
CA LYS A 211 -25.47 26.85 2.50
C LYS A 211 -25.28 28.32 2.09
N LYS A 212 -25.21 28.59 0.78
CA LYS A 212 -25.13 29.95 0.24
C LYS A 212 -26.42 30.74 0.45
N ALA A 213 -27.57 30.15 0.10
CA ALA A 213 -28.88 30.79 0.23
C ALA A 213 -29.22 31.16 1.69
N ARG A 214 -28.84 30.30 2.64
CA ARG A 214 -29.06 30.51 4.08
C ARG A 214 -27.98 31.34 4.77
N ILE A 215 -26.95 31.79 4.03
CA ILE A 215 -25.82 32.57 4.57
C ILE A 215 -25.19 31.86 5.79
N LEU A 216 -25.10 30.53 5.73
CA LEU A 216 -24.49 29.74 6.79
C LEU A 216 -23.02 30.12 6.89
N THR A 217 -22.58 30.56 8.08
CA THR A 217 -21.21 31.00 8.36
C THR A 217 -20.48 30.02 9.29
N GLY A 218 -19.15 30.04 9.30
CA GLY A 218 -18.34 29.17 10.16
C GLY A 218 -18.09 27.76 9.59
N THR A 219 -18.14 26.72 10.44
CA THR A 219 -17.93 25.31 10.06
C THR A 219 -19.04 24.78 9.16
N GLU A 220 -20.28 25.18 9.44
CA GLU A 220 -21.48 24.76 8.70
C GLU A 220 -21.56 25.38 7.29
N GLY A 221 -20.96 26.56 7.11
CA GLY A 221 -20.88 27.28 5.83
C GLY A 221 -19.81 26.79 4.88
N LYS A 222 -18.90 25.90 5.31
CA LYS A 222 -17.81 25.42 4.45
C LYS A 222 -18.38 24.71 3.24
N GLN A 223 -18.05 25.24 2.06
CA GLN A 223 -18.43 24.64 0.80
C GLN A 223 -17.58 23.40 0.53
N VAL A 224 -18.25 22.32 0.14
CA VAL A 224 -17.59 21.07 -0.20
C VAL A 224 -17.47 21.02 -1.71
N HIS A 225 -16.25 21.17 -2.24
CA HIS A 225 -16.02 21.03 -3.67
C HIS A 225 -15.91 19.55 -4.03
N TYR A 226 -16.83 19.06 -4.85
CA TYR A 226 -16.83 17.69 -5.37
C TYR A 226 -16.75 17.74 -6.89
N ASP A 227 -15.70 17.11 -7.45
CA ASP A 227 -15.51 16.96 -8.89
C ASP A 227 -15.77 15.51 -9.28
N ALA A 228 -16.90 15.27 -9.96
CA ALA A 228 -17.32 13.94 -10.38
C ALA A 228 -16.38 13.33 -11.41
N GLU A 229 -15.85 14.13 -12.34
CA GLU A 229 -14.97 13.65 -13.41
C GLU A 229 -13.60 13.25 -12.87
N LEU A 230 -13.08 14.00 -11.91
CA LEU A 230 -11.85 13.63 -11.21
C LEU A 230 -12.03 12.34 -10.42
N GLU A 231 -13.13 12.18 -9.68
CA GLU A 231 -13.38 10.95 -8.91
C GLU A 231 -13.57 9.73 -9.82
N LYS A 232 -14.26 9.87 -10.96
CA LYS A 232 -14.36 8.82 -11.99
C LYS A 232 -12.98 8.43 -12.52
N LYS A 233 -12.15 9.40 -12.90
CA LYS A 233 -10.78 9.16 -13.39
C LYS A 233 -9.91 8.46 -12.34
N ARG A 234 -9.98 8.93 -11.09
CA ARG A 234 -9.27 8.32 -9.95
C ARG A 234 -9.70 6.88 -9.73
N LYS A 235 -11.01 6.61 -9.71
CA LYS A 235 -11.56 5.25 -9.57
C LYS A 235 -11.12 4.34 -10.70
N LEU A 236 -11.16 4.83 -11.94
CA LEU A 236 -10.70 4.09 -13.12
C LEU A 236 -9.20 3.76 -13.04
N GLN A 237 -8.37 4.66 -12.54
CA GLN A 237 -6.94 4.38 -12.31
C GLN A 237 -6.72 3.31 -11.22
N LEU A 238 -7.48 3.36 -10.13
CA LEU A 238 -7.42 2.36 -9.06
C LEU A 238 -7.88 0.99 -9.54
N THR A 239 -8.98 0.92 -10.30
CA THR A 239 -9.44 -0.32 -10.94
C THR A 239 -8.38 -0.87 -11.88
N LYS A 240 -7.77 -0.02 -12.73
CA LYS A 240 -6.65 -0.45 -13.58
C LYS A 240 -5.46 -0.98 -12.80
N LEU A 241 -5.17 -0.43 -11.62
CA LEU A 241 -4.10 -0.92 -10.74
C LEU A 241 -4.47 -2.24 -10.07
N TRP A 242 -5.72 -2.37 -9.66
CA TRP A 242 -6.27 -3.57 -9.02
C TRP A 242 -6.32 -4.75 -9.99
N ASP A 243 -6.73 -4.51 -11.23
CA ASP A 243 -6.84 -5.52 -12.29
C ASP A 243 -5.49 -5.83 -12.97
N ARG A 244 -4.37 -5.29 -12.47
CA ARG A 244 -3.05 -5.58 -13.04
C ARG A 244 -2.72 -7.05 -12.88
N THR A 245 -2.44 -7.68 -14.01
CA THR A 245 -1.95 -9.06 -14.04
C THR A 245 -0.45 -9.11 -13.74
N PRO A 246 0.07 -10.22 -13.18
CA PRO A 246 1.50 -10.38 -12.91
C PRO A 246 2.36 -10.25 -14.18
N LYS A 247 1.85 -10.70 -15.34
CA LYS A 247 2.53 -10.58 -16.63
C LYS A 247 2.71 -9.12 -17.05
N GLN A 248 1.68 -8.29 -16.89
CA GLN A 248 1.76 -6.85 -17.17
C GLN A 248 2.77 -6.15 -16.25
N ILE A 249 2.89 -6.59 -15.00
CA ILE A 249 3.88 -6.04 -14.06
C ILE A 249 5.30 -6.38 -14.51
N GLU A 250 5.54 -7.61 -14.96
CA GLU A 250 6.86 -8.02 -15.48
C GLU A 250 7.22 -7.26 -16.76
N GLU A 251 6.28 -7.12 -17.69
CA GLU A 251 6.46 -6.33 -18.93
C GLU A 251 6.76 -4.85 -18.61
N GLU A 252 6.02 -4.24 -17.67
CA GLU A 252 6.27 -2.86 -17.22
C GLU A 252 7.67 -2.71 -16.60
N GLN A 253 8.12 -3.68 -15.80
CA GLN A 253 9.47 -3.68 -15.23
C GLN A 253 10.56 -3.81 -16.32
N GLN A 254 10.34 -4.65 -17.32
CA GLN A 254 11.23 -4.78 -18.46
C GLN A 254 11.32 -3.46 -19.24
N LEU A 255 10.20 -2.85 -19.58
CA LEU A 255 10.14 -1.55 -20.26
C LEU A 255 10.83 -0.44 -19.46
N LEU A 256 10.65 -0.38 -18.15
CA LEU A 256 11.34 0.58 -17.30
C LEU A 256 12.86 0.37 -17.29
N SER A 257 13.31 -0.88 -17.32
CA SER A 257 14.74 -1.21 -17.40
C SER A 257 15.34 -0.78 -18.75
N GLU A 258 14.58 -0.97 -19.84
CA GLU A 258 14.97 -0.53 -21.19
C GLU A 258 15.01 0.99 -21.31
N LEU A 259 14.00 1.67 -20.78
CA LEU A 259 13.93 3.13 -20.76
C LEU A 259 15.15 3.73 -20.05
N ARG A 260 15.50 3.23 -18.86
CA ARG A 260 16.73 3.67 -18.16
C ARG A 260 17.98 3.41 -19.00
N ARG A 261 18.04 2.28 -19.70
CA ARG A 261 19.18 1.95 -20.58
C ARG A 261 19.28 2.92 -21.76
N ILE A 262 18.15 3.32 -22.35
CA ILE A 262 18.09 4.30 -23.43
C ILE A 262 18.48 5.69 -22.92
N GLU A 263 17.97 6.12 -21.78
CA GLU A 263 18.33 7.39 -21.15
C GLU A 263 19.81 7.49 -20.83
N ALA A 264 20.41 6.42 -20.27
CA ALA A 264 21.84 6.36 -19.98
C ALA A 264 22.67 6.50 -21.27
N ARG A 265 22.31 5.80 -22.34
CA ARG A 265 22.96 5.92 -23.64
C ARG A 265 22.78 7.29 -24.29
N LYS A 266 21.60 7.92 -24.11
CA LYS A 266 21.34 9.29 -24.59
C LYS A 266 22.26 10.28 -23.87
N LYS A 267 22.32 10.21 -22.54
CA LYS A 267 23.20 11.05 -21.71
C LYS A 267 24.68 10.85 -22.03
N GLU A 268 25.09 9.61 -22.30
CA GLU A 268 26.48 9.31 -22.72
C GLU A 268 26.81 9.92 -24.09
N ARG A 269 25.90 9.79 -25.07
CA ARG A 269 26.08 10.43 -26.39
C ARG A 269 26.13 11.94 -26.27
N GLU A 270 25.25 12.53 -25.47
CA GLU A 270 25.20 13.98 -25.23
C GLU A 270 26.49 14.50 -24.59
N ARG A 271 27.06 13.76 -23.62
CA ARG A 271 28.39 14.05 -23.06
C ARG A 271 29.48 13.99 -24.12
N LYS A 272 29.50 12.93 -24.93
CA LYS A 272 30.49 12.78 -26.02
C LYS A 272 30.37 13.91 -27.05
N THR A 273 29.15 14.31 -27.42
CA THR A 273 28.96 15.44 -28.34
C THR A 273 29.36 16.77 -27.72
N GLN A 274 29.08 16.99 -26.43
CA GLN A 274 29.53 18.18 -25.71
C GLN A 274 31.05 18.23 -25.61
N ASP A 275 31.71 17.11 -25.33
CA ASP A 275 33.18 17.03 -25.26
C ASP A 275 33.81 17.23 -26.64
N LEU A 276 33.23 16.66 -27.70
CA LEU A 276 33.65 16.91 -29.08
C LEU A 276 33.46 18.39 -29.48
N GLN A 277 32.34 19.01 -29.12
CA GLN A 277 32.11 20.44 -29.37
C GLN A 277 33.15 21.31 -28.63
N LYS A 278 33.45 21.01 -27.36
CA LYS A 278 34.50 21.70 -26.61
C LYS A 278 35.87 21.55 -27.26
N LEU A 279 36.19 20.37 -27.78
CA LEU A 279 37.45 20.11 -28.50
C LEU A 279 37.53 20.91 -29.82
N ILE A 280 36.43 21.01 -30.57
CA ILE A 280 36.37 21.80 -31.82
C ILE A 280 36.53 23.29 -31.50
N THR A 281 35.78 23.82 -30.54
CA THR A 281 35.84 25.24 -30.13
C THR A 281 37.18 25.60 -29.47
N GLY A 282 37.74 24.68 -28.67
CA GLY A 282 39.08 24.85 -28.08
C GLY A 282 40.22 24.74 -29.10
N GLY A 283 40.03 23.97 -30.18
CA GLY A 283 40.98 23.85 -31.28
C GLY A 283 41.01 25.06 -32.22
N GLU A 284 39.88 25.72 -32.44
CA GLU A 284 39.82 26.96 -33.25
C GLU A 284 40.43 28.17 -32.53
N SER A 285 40.45 28.18 -31.20
CA SER A 285 41.06 29.27 -30.42
C SER A 285 42.60 29.28 -30.44
N GLY A 286 43.25 28.26 -31.02
CA GLY A 286 44.71 28.15 -31.13
C GLY A 286 45.26 28.23 -32.56
N ALA A 287 44.40 28.42 -33.58
CA ALA A 287 44.80 28.41 -34.99
C ALA A 287 44.85 29.79 -35.65
N ALA A 288 44.83 30.87 -34.84
CA ALA A 288 44.91 32.25 -35.31
C ALA A 288 46.13 32.99 -34.73
N ASP A 289 47.31 32.36 -34.71
CA ASP A 289 48.58 33.12 -34.70
C ASP A 289 49.81 32.22 -34.97
N HIS A 290 50.12 31.92 -36.25
CA HIS A 290 51.51 31.75 -36.68
C HIS A 290 51.66 31.77 -38.20
N ASN A 291 52.15 32.89 -38.72
CA ASN A 291 52.70 33.01 -40.06
C ASN A 291 54.21 33.29 -39.91
N GLY A 292 55.08 32.35 -40.34
CA GLY A 292 56.54 32.50 -40.20
C GLY A 292 57.37 31.24 -40.46
N ASN A 293 57.58 30.94 -41.74
CA ASN A 293 58.71 30.30 -42.44
C ASN A 293 59.83 29.44 -41.73
N LEU A 294 60.22 28.35 -42.43
CA LEU A 294 61.50 27.58 -42.49
C LEU A 294 61.76 26.33 -41.60
N GLY A 295 61.95 25.18 -42.26
CA GLY A 295 63.01 24.18 -41.96
C GLY A 295 62.59 22.81 -41.39
N PRO A 296 63.00 21.65 -41.97
CA PRO A 296 62.48 20.34 -41.63
C PRO A 296 63.28 19.64 -40.52
N SER A 297 62.60 18.95 -39.61
CA SER A 297 63.26 17.95 -38.75
C SER A 297 62.31 16.77 -38.53
N GLY A 298 62.63 15.65 -39.16
CA GLY A 298 61.92 14.41 -38.96
C GLY A 298 62.35 13.76 -37.64
N THR A 299 61.38 13.31 -36.85
CA THR A 299 61.55 12.12 -36.03
C THR A 299 60.24 11.34 -35.97
N ASN A 300 60.28 10.16 -36.58
CA ASN A 300 59.27 9.11 -36.44
C ASN A 300 59.18 8.66 -34.98
N LYS A 301 57.97 8.63 -34.41
CA LYS A 301 57.66 7.72 -33.30
C LYS A 301 56.28 7.10 -33.48
N LYS A 302 56.31 5.86 -33.98
CA LYS A 302 55.19 4.94 -34.15
C LYS A 302 54.43 4.76 -32.83
N TYR A 303 53.11 4.90 -32.88
CA TYR A 303 52.21 4.40 -31.84
C TYR A 303 51.51 3.14 -32.34
N ASN A 304 51.72 2.03 -31.64
CA ASN A 304 51.21 0.71 -31.99
C ASN A 304 49.72 0.58 -31.67
N LYS A 305 48.96 0.10 -32.65
CA LYS A 305 47.55 -0.26 -32.55
C LYS A 305 47.44 -1.71 -32.08
N THR A 306 47.03 -1.93 -30.83
CA THR A 306 46.60 -3.26 -30.37
C THR A 306 45.07 -3.34 -30.40
N ASN A 307 44.54 -3.97 -31.45
CA ASN A 307 43.19 -4.51 -31.48
C ASN A 307 43.06 -5.64 -30.45
N LYS A 308 42.07 -5.55 -29.57
CA LYS A 308 41.54 -6.72 -28.84
C LYS A 308 40.05 -6.83 -29.15
N THR A 309 39.75 -7.69 -30.11
CA THR A 309 38.44 -8.31 -30.30
C THR A 309 38.11 -9.17 -29.08
N LYS A 310 36.92 -9.02 -28.52
CA LYS A 310 36.32 -10.04 -27.66
C LYS A 310 34.90 -10.35 -28.15
N LYS A 311 34.71 -11.65 -28.29
CA LYS A 311 33.65 -12.40 -28.97
C LYS A 311 32.29 -12.20 -28.30
N LEU A 312 31.25 -12.13 -29.13
CA LEU A 312 29.89 -12.45 -28.77
C LEU A 312 29.79 -13.95 -28.40
N ASN A 313 29.22 -14.25 -27.24
CA ASN A 313 28.62 -15.56 -26.98
C ASN A 313 27.11 -15.43 -27.20
N ALA A 314 26.64 -15.94 -28.34
CA ALA A 314 25.25 -16.20 -28.60
C ALA A 314 24.91 -17.58 -28.02
N ASN A 315 24.10 -17.62 -26.95
CA ASN A 315 23.47 -18.86 -26.52
C ASN A 315 22.19 -19.07 -27.32
N LYS A 316 22.18 -20.20 -28.01
CA LYS A 316 21.21 -20.69 -28.99
C LYS A 316 20.01 -21.28 -28.23
N MET A 317 18.86 -20.61 -28.29
CA MET A 317 17.56 -21.24 -28.08
C MET A 317 16.98 -21.57 -29.45
N LEU A 318 16.88 -22.86 -29.78
CA LEU A 318 15.91 -23.36 -30.76
C LEU A 318 15.39 -24.70 -30.26
N ASN A 319 14.12 -24.69 -29.91
CA ASN A 319 13.32 -25.84 -29.53
C ASN A 319 12.28 -26.03 -30.63
N LYS A 320 12.14 -27.28 -31.08
CA LYS A 320 10.93 -27.92 -31.63
C LYS A 320 10.16 -27.20 -32.75
N ASP A 321 10.39 -27.69 -33.97
CA ASP A 321 9.33 -27.85 -34.96
C ASP A 321 8.66 -29.21 -34.72
N GLY A 322 7.40 -29.18 -34.31
CA GLY A 322 6.51 -30.33 -34.18
C GLY A 322 5.14 -29.94 -34.70
N ILE A 323 4.91 -30.22 -35.98
CA ILE A 323 3.69 -29.95 -36.72
C ILE A 323 2.57 -30.93 -36.29
N ASN A 324 1.38 -30.35 -36.12
CA ASN A 324 0.01 -30.89 -36.16
C ASN A 324 -0.14 -32.31 -36.74
N GLY A 325 -0.95 -33.22 -36.20
CA GLY A 325 -2.31 -33.05 -35.70
C GLY A 325 -3.29 -33.73 -36.67
N SER A 326 -3.79 -34.93 -36.33
CA SER A 326 -5.06 -35.48 -36.85
C SER A 326 -5.45 -36.71 -36.03
N SER A 327 -6.54 -36.58 -35.29
CA SER A 327 -7.29 -37.69 -34.71
C SER A 327 -8.77 -37.47 -34.99
N ASN A 328 -9.38 -38.56 -35.43
CA ASN A 328 -10.78 -38.78 -35.76
C ASN A 328 -11.77 -38.33 -34.68
N ASN A 329 -12.92 -37.82 -35.15
CA ASN A 329 -14.28 -38.14 -34.71
C ASN A 329 -15.22 -37.56 -35.79
N GLY A 330 -16.15 -38.26 -36.44
CA GLY A 330 -16.90 -39.44 -36.05
C GLY A 330 -18.17 -39.00 -35.30
N GLY A 331 -19.26 -38.70 -36.02
CA GLY A 331 -20.56 -38.45 -35.40
C GLY A 331 -21.57 -37.69 -36.27
N SER A 332 -22.42 -38.48 -36.93
CA SER A 332 -23.75 -38.17 -37.50
C SER A 332 -23.86 -37.32 -38.76
#